data_AF-I9VXX0-F1
#
_entry.id   AF-I9VXX0-F1
#
_cell.length_a   1.000
_cell.length_b   1.000
_cell.length_c   1.000
_cell.angle_alpha   90.00
_cell.angle_beta   90.00
_cell.angle_gamma   90.00
#
_symmetry.space_group_name_H-M   'P 1'
#
loop_
_entity.id
_entity.type
_entity.pdbx_description
1 polymer ?
#
loop_
_entity_poly.entity_id
_entity_poly.type
_entity_poly.pdbx_seq_one_letter_code
_entity_poly.pdbx_strand_id
1 'polypeptide(L)'
;MGARHNSSVSECREILKQEYLTTLEASTLLRVSKRTIFNLVKRGELQAIKLSHRITLIPIETLLSMVNQKEYKHISVFAKERNKSPKVKTKPSKPRAKTTADDYKQSVKGSFVENIEEEVYTMAEICSKFNYTYGRFYNLRMRYHIPCTKGQATKCFPKAIIDRVMQEEAERLGRQQTDHWYTCFDIMEQFGLGKTQVRRFALTYKVRIKKRGHTNLYLKADWDAAREKAAKTSASVKAKRATKV
;
A
#
# COMPACT_ATOMS: atom_id res chain seq x y z
N MET A 1 10.07 -40.00 -10.26
CA MET A 1 8.65 -40.35 -10.42
C MET A 1 7.83 -39.05 -10.48
N GLY A 2 7.60 -38.37 -11.61
CA GLY A 2 7.52 -38.80 -13.00
C GLY A 2 6.21 -38.34 -13.68
N ALA A 3 5.21 -37.81 -12.94
CA ALA A 3 3.85 -37.66 -13.47
C ALA A 3 3.40 -36.24 -13.89
N ARG A 4 4.07 -35.15 -13.44
CA ARG A 4 3.66 -33.77 -13.79
C ARG A 4 4.18 -33.24 -15.13
N HIS A 5 5.16 -33.92 -15.73
CA HIS A 5 5.77 -33.46 -16.99
C HIS A 5 5.02 -33.93 -18.24
N ASN A 6 4.29 -35.05 -18.19
CA ASN A 6 3.66 -35.62 -19.39
C ASN A 6 2.35 -34.93 -19.80
N SER A 7 1.57 -34.41 -18.84
CA SER A 7 0.32 -33.69 -19.15
C SER A 7 0.54 -32.33 -19.83
N SER A 8 1.67 -31.67 -19.52
CA SER A 8 2.01 -30.36 -20.11
C SER A 8 2.47 -30.47 -21.57
N VAL A 9 3.09 -31.58 -21.97
CA VAL A 9 3.62 -31.73 -23.34
C VAL A 9 2.49 -31.98 -24.34
N SER A 10 1.49 -32.79 -23.97
CA SER A 10 0.29 -33.01 -24.79
C SER A 10 -0.52 -31.72 -24.98
N GLU A 11 -0.71 -30.94 -23.90
CA GLU A 11 -1.42 -29.65 -23.95
C GLU A 11 -0.71 -28.65 -24.87
N CYS A 12 0.63 -28.55 -24.80
CA CYS A 12 1.39 -27.70 -25.72
C CYS A 12 1.25 -28.12 -27.19
N ARG A 13 1.17 -29.44 -27.49
CA ARG A 13 0.98 -29.92 -28.87
C ARG A 13 -0.37 -29.55 -29.45
N GLU A 14 -1.41 -29.51 -28.63
CA GLU A 14 -2.75 -29.10 -29.04
C GLU A 14 -2.80 -27.58 -29.30
N ILE A 15 -2.16 -26.78 -28.46
CA ILE A 15 -2.07 -25.32 -28.62
C ILE A 15 -1.37 -24.93 -29.92
N LEU A 16 -0.32 -25.66 -30.33
CA LEU A 16 0.41 -25.37 -31.57
C LEU A 16 -0.44 -25.55 -32.85
N LYS A 17 -1.59 -26.22 -32.78
CA LYS A 17 -2.52 -26.35 -33.92
C LYS A 17 -3.36 -25.08 -34.14
N GLN A 18 -3.41 -24.17 -33.18
CA GLN A 18 -4.17 -22.93 -33.27
C GLN A 18 -3.36 -21.84 -33.99
N GLU A 19 -3.99 -21.12 -34.90
CA GLU A 19 -3.36 -19.99 -35.62
C GLU A 19 -3.04 -18.80 -34.71
N TYR A 20 -3.88 -18.61 -33.68
CA TYR A 20 -3.78 -17.52 -32.71
C TYR A 20 -3.77 -18.06 -31.29
N LEU A 21 -2.85 -17.54 -30.49
CA LEU A 21 -2.69 -17.93 -29.09
C LEU A 21 -3.10 -16.79 -28.17
N THR A 22 -3.75 -17.15 -27.07
CA THR A 22 -3.94 -16.23 -25.96
C THR A 22 -2.62 -15.95 -25.23
N THR A 23 -2.59 -14.87 -24.46
CA THR A 23 -1.42 -14.54 -23.63
C THR A 23 -1.06 -15.65 -22.62
N LEU A 24 -2.06 -16.43 -22.17
CA LEU A 24 -1.82 -17.57 -21.28
C LEU A 24 -1.15 -18.73 -22.05
N GLU A 25 -1.71 -19.13 -23.18
CA GLU A 25 -1.16 -20.21 -24.02
C GLU A 25 0.26 -19.90 -24.48
N ALA A 26 0.51 -18.69 -24.96
CA ALA A 26 1.85 -18.24 -25.34
C ALA A 26 2.83 -18.29 -24.15
N SER A 27 2.36 -17.98 -22.94
CA SER A 27 3.19 -18.05 -21.72
C SER A 27 3.53 -19.49 -21.32
N THR A 28 2.58 -20.41 -21.53
CA THR A 28 2.76 -21.84 -21.29
C THR A 28 3.77 -22.43 -22.29
N LEU A 29 3.63 -22.12 -23.57
CA LEU A 29 4.55 -22.59 -24.62
C LEU A 29 5.99 -22.12 -24.39
N LEU A 30 6.18 -20.83 -24.10
CA LEU A 30 7.52 -20.25 -23.90
C LEU A 30 8.08 -20.50 -22.50
N ARG A 31 7.32 -21.12 -21.60
CA ARG A 31 7.67 -21.32 -20.17
C ARG A 31 8.09 -20.02 -19.47
N VAL A 32 7.40 -18.92 -19.78
CA VAL A 32 7.62 -17.61 -19.16
C VAL A 32 6.36 -17.12 -18.44
N SER A 33 6.51 -16.11 -17.58
CA SER A 33 5.34 -15.51 -16.94
C SER A 33 4.46 -14.77 -17.96
N LYS A 34 3.13 -14.76 -17.75
CA LYS A 34 2.19 -13.92 -18.52
C LYS A 34 2.66 -12.46 -18.60
N ARG A 35 3.26 -11.96 -17.51
CA ARG A 35 3.80 -10.60 -17.41
C ARG A 35 4.93 -10.33 -18.39
N THR A 36 5.76 -11.33 -18.66
CA THR A 36 6.84 -11.27 -19.66
C THR A 36 6.26 -11.09 -21.05
N ILE A 37 5.28 -11.91 -21.43
CA ILE A 37 4.58 -11.77 -22.72
C ILE A 37 3.95 -10.38 -22.86
N PHE A 38 3.24 -9.90 -21.83
CA PHE A 38 2.71 -8.54 -21.83
C PHE A 38 3.78 -7.45 -22.00
N ASN A 39 4.97 -7.63 -21.43
CA ASN A 39 6.07 -6.68 -21.62
C ASN A 39 6.60 -6.70 -23.04
N LEU A 40 6.70 -7.89 -23.67
CA LEU A 40 7.14 -8.02 -25.06
C LEU A 40 6.16 -7.31 -25.99
N VAL A 41 4.86 -7.55 -25.81
CA VAL A 41 3.81 -6.86 -26.57
C VAL A 41 3.86 -5.34 -26.34
N LYS A 42 3.98 -4.91 -25.07
CA LYS A 42 4.04 -3.48 -24.73
C LYS A 42 5.26 -2.77 -25.33
N ARG A 43 6.38 -3.47 -25.51
CA ARG A 43 7.60 -2.93 -26.13
C ARG A 43 7.56 -2.94 -27.66
N GLY A 44 6.55 -3.59 -28.27
CA GLY A 44 6.50 -3.81 -29.70
C GLY A 44 7.47 -4.90 -30.19
N GLU A 45 8.09 -5.67 -29.28
CA GLU A 45 8.97 -6.80 -29.63
C GLU A 45 8.17 -8.05 -30.05
N LEU A 46 6.88 -8.12 -29.69
CA LEU A 46 5.96 -9.19 -30.06
C LEU A 46 4.67 -8.55 -30.58
N GLN A 47 4.39 -8.71 -31.87
CA GLN A 47 3.13 -8.24 -32.45
C GLN A 47 1.97 -9.08 -31.89
N ALA A 48 0.92 -8.38 -31.47
CA ALA A 48 -0.28 -9.00 -30.94
C ALA A 48 -1.51 -8.17 -31.32
N ILE A 49 -2.62 -8.86 -31.54
CA ILE A 49 -3.91 -8.28 -31.87
C ILE A 49 -4.71 -8.15 -30.57
N LYS A 50 -4.99 -6.90 -30.17
CA LYS A 50 -5.79 -6.63 -28.97
C LYS A 50 -7.26 -6.52 -29.33
N LEU A 51 -8.03 -7.59 -29.08
CA LEU A 51 -9.48 -7.59 -29.31
C LEU A 51 -10.26 -6.82 -28.24
N SER A 52 -9.80 -6.86 -26.98
CA SER A 52 -10.47 -6.18 -25.85
C SER A 52 -9.46 -5.84 -24.75
N HIS A 53 -9.91 -5.19 -23.67
CA HIS A 53 -9.08 -4.93 -22.48
C HIS A 53 -8.52 -6.23 -21.87
N ARG A 54 -9.28 -7.33 -21.93
CA ARG A 54 -8.92 -8.61 -21.31
C ARG A 54 -8.42 -9.68 -22.28
N ILE A 55 -8.53 -9.43 -23.59
CA ILE A 55 -8.26 -10.44 -24.62
C ILE A 55 -7.20 -9.89 -25.57
N THR A 56 -6.08 -10.60 -25.66
CA THR A 56 -4.97 -10.33 -26.57
C THR A 56 -4.59 -11.63 -27.25
N LEU A 57 -4.67 -11.63 -28.57
CA LEU A 57 -4.32 -12.75 -29.43
C LEU A 57 -2.94 -12.51 -30.04
N ILE A 58 -2.12 -13.54 -30.09
CA ILE A 58 -0.75 -13.52 -30.60
C ILE A 58 -0.70 -14.52 -31.75
N PRO A 59 -0.42 -14.09 -32.99
CA PRO A 59 -0.22 -15.01 -34.10
C PRO A 59 0.95 -15.94 -33.82
N ILE A 60 0.80 -17.24 -34.11
CA ILE A 60 1.86 -18.22 -33.88
C ILE A 60 3.13 -17.88 -34.68
N GLU A 61 2.98 -17.33 -35.88
CA GLU A 61 4.06 -16.90 -36.78
C GLU A 61 4.96 -15.83 -36.14
N THR A 62 4.36 -14.86 -35.44
CA THR A 62 5.10 -13.82 -34.73
C THR A 62 5.91 -14.42 -33.58
N LEU A 63 5.35 -15.41 -32.88
CA LEU A 63 6.05 -16.09 -31.79
C LEU A 63 7.22 -16.94 -32.32
N LEU A 64 7.03 -17.65 -33.44
CA LEU A 64 8.08 -18.43 -34.10
C LEU A 64 9.20 -17.55 -34.65
N SER A 65 8.87 -16.46 -35.35
CA SER A 65 9.86 -15.48 -35.83
C SER A 65 10.65 -14.87 -34.67
N MET A 66 9.99 -14.54 -33.55
CA MET A 66 10.67 -14.04 -32.35
C MET A 66 11.68 -15.05 -31.79
N VAL A 67 11.35 -16.34 -31.76
CA VAL A 67 12.25 -17.41 -31.28
C VAL A 67 13.42 -17.60 -32.25
N ASN A 68 13.17 -17.52 -33.56
CA ASN A 68 14.20 -17.72 -34.59
C ASN A 68 15.14 -16.52 -34.74
N GLN A 69 14.67 -15.29 -34.48
CA GLN A 69 15.47 -14.07 -34.60
C GLN A 69 16.38 -13.80 -33.41
N LYS A 70 15.98 -14.23 -32.21
CA LYS A 70 16.77 -13.97 -31.00
C LYS A 70 17.89 -15.00 -30.90
N GLU A 71 19.09 -14.63 -31.34
CA GLU A 71 20.31 -15.25 -30.83
C GLU A 71 20.22 -15.27 -29.30
N TYR A 72 20.36 -16.45 -28.69
CA TYR A 72 20.26 -16.65 -27.25
C TYR A 72 21.37 -15.89 -26.53
N LYS A 73 21.17 -14.58 -26.29
CA LYS A 73 21.96 -13.84 -25.31
C LYS A 73 21.52 -14.36 -23.94
N HIS A 74 22.26 -15.33 -23.40
CA HIS A 74 22.10 -15.83 -22.04
C HIS A 74 22.47 -14.73 -21.04
N ILE A 75 21.63 -13.70 -20.94
CA ILE A 75 21.71 -12.69 -19.90
C ILE A 75 21.09 -13.35 -18.69
N SER A 76 21.91 -13.95 -17.84
CA SER A 76 21.45 -14.44 -16.55
C SER A 76 20.80 -13.26 -15.82
N VAL A 77 19.51 -13.38 -15.53
CA VAL A 77 18.74 -12.35 -14.79
C VAL A 77 19.34 -12.15 -13.38
N PHE A 78 20.18 -13.08 -12.94
CA PHE A 78 20.98 -13.02 -11.72
C PHE A 78 22.24 -12.14 -11.82
N ALA A 79 22.76 -11.85 -13.01
CA ALA A 79 23.92 -10.96 -13.22
C ALA A 79 23.52 -9.49 -13.41
N LYS A 80 22.35 -9.08 -12.92
CA LYS A 80 22.11 -7.65 -12.72
C LYS A 80 22.86 -7.26 -11.46
N GLU A 81 24.05 -6.68 -11.62
CA GLU A 81 24.83 -6.08 -10.54
C GLU A 81 23.91 -5.22 -9.66
N ARG A 82 23.49 -5.81 -8.54
CA ARG A 82 22.85 -5.06 -7.48
C ARG A 82 24.00 -4.31 -6.83
N ASN A 83 24.20 -3.05 -7.21
CA ASN A 83 24.93 -2.10 -6.38
C ASN A 83 24.24 -2.05 -5.01
N LYS A 84 24.67 -2.95 -4.12
CA LYS A 84 24.11 -3.20 -2.81
C LYS A 84 24.91 -2.34 -1.85
N SER A 85 24.52 -1.07 -1.76
CA SER A 85 24.89 -0.24 -0.61
C SER A 85 24.62 -1.04 0.69
N PRO A 86 25.53 -1.04 1.68
CA PRO A 86 25.47 -1.93 2.82
C PRO A 86 24.17 -1.70 3.60
N LYS A 87 23.26 -2.68 3.55
CA LYS A 87 22.06 -2.70 4.39
C LYS A 87 22.47 -3.06 5.80
N VAL A 88 22.38 -2.09 6.72
CA VAL A 88 22.37 -2.34 8.16
C VAL A 88 21.27 -3.37 8.45
N LYS A 89 21.64 -4.47 9.12
CA LYS A 89 20.71 -5.53 9.54
C LYS A 89 19.79 -4.98 10.64
N THR A 90 18.65 -4.39 10.26
CA THR A 90 17.55 -4.18 11.20
C THR A 90 16.91 -5.52 11.53
N LYS A 91 16.72 -5.80 12.83
CA LYS A 91 16.07 -6.99 13.38
C LYS A 91 14.70 -7.23 12.70
N PRO A 92 14.28 -8.49 12.52
CA PRO A 92 12.96 -8.79 11.95
C PRO A 92 11.89 -8.15 12.83
N SER A 93 11.09 -7.26 12.26
CA SER A 93 9.87 -6.78 12.90
C SER A 93 9.00 -8.01 13.17
N LYS A 94 8.66 -8.24 14.45
CA LYS A 94 7.69 -9.25 14.88
C LYS A 94 6.50 -9.24 13.90
N PRO A 95 6.02 -10.40 13.42
CA PRO A 95 4.81 -10.42 12.62
C PRO A 95 3.72 -9.74 13.45
N ARG A 96 3.05 -8.74 12.85
CA ARG A 96 1.82 -8.18 13.41
C ARG A 96 0.93 -9.38 13.72
N ALA A 97 0.58 -9.58 14.98
CA ALA A 97 -0.30 -10.66 15.38
C ALA A 97 -1.50 -10.63 14.45
N LYS A 98 -1.67 -11.71 13.67
CA LYS A 98 -2.92 -11.95 12.97
C LYS A 98 -3.92 -12.15 14.10
N THR A 99 -4.88 -11.24 14.24
CA THR A 99 -6.11 -11.53 14.96
C THR A 99 -6.60 -12.87 14.44
N THR A 100 -6.76 -13.83 15.35
CA THR A 100 -7.21 -15.18 15.07
C THR A 100 -8.48 -15.12 14.23
N ALA A 101 -8.59 -16.01 13.24
CA ALA A 101 -9.72 -16.03 12.31
C ALA A 101 -11.07 -16.31 13.00
N ASP A 102 -11.03 -16.69 14.28
CA ASP A 102 -12.18 -17.03 15.10
C ASP A 102 -12.97 -15.79 15.58
N ASP A 103 -12.36 -14.60 15.65
CA ASP A 103 -13.06 -13.35 16.03
C ASP A 103 -13.91 -12.76 14.88
N TYR A 104 -13.67 -13.17 13.64
CA TYR A 104 -14.41 -12.67 12.47
C TYR A 104 -15.83 -13.24 12.36
N LYS A 105 -16.17 -14.26 13.16
CA LYS A 105 -17.47 -14.96 13.11
C LYS A 105 -18.37 -14.74 14.33
N GLN A 106 -18.18 -13.70 15.13
CA GLN A 106 -19.25 -13.26 16.02
C GLN A 106 -20.31 -12.50 15.20
N SER A 107 -21.21 -13.30 14.63
CA SER A 107 -22.47 -12.85 14.07
C SER A 107 -23.14 -11.89 15.06
N VAL A 108 -23.42 -10.66 14.61
CA VAL A 108 -24.17 -9.63 15.36
C VAL A 108 -25.66 -10.03 15.42
N LYS A 109 -25.92 -11.23 15.93
CA LYS A 109 -27.25 -11.81 16.09
C LYS A 109 -27.58 -11.74 17.57
N GLY A 110 -28.07 -10.57 18.02
CA GLY A 110 -28.59 -10.47 19.39
C GLY A 110 -28.59 -9.11 20.08
N SER A 111 -28.19 -8.00 19.45
CA SER A 111 -28.24 -6.66 20.09
C SER A 111 -29.35 -5.77 19.53
N PHE A 112 -30.56 -6.32 19.42
CA PHE A 112 -31.77 -5.53 19.21
C PHE A 112 -32.32 -5.13 20.57
N VAL A 113 -32.22 -3.84 20.91
CA VAL A 113 -32.93 -3.26 22.06
C VAL A 113 -34.31 -2.86 21.54
N GLU A 114 -35.36 -3.44 22.11
CA GLU A 114 -36.73 -2.99 21.86
C GLU A 114 -37.08 -1.91 22.87
N ASN A 115 -37.67 -0.82 22.38
CA ASN A 115 -37.99 0.41 23.11
C ASN A 115 -36.80 1.21 23.65
N ILE A 116 -36.53 2.32 22.97
CA ILE A 116 -35.86 3.46 23.58
C ILE A 116 -36.69 4.68 23.22
N GLU A 117 -37.22 5.38 24.20
CA GLU A 117 -37.83 6.72 24.06
C GLU A 117 -36.77 7.79 23.71
N GLU A 118 -35.50 7.41 23.66
CA GLU A 118 -34.38 8.28 23.37
C GLU A 118 -34.28 8.58 21.87
N GLU A 119 -33.85 9.80 21.60
CA GLU A 119 -33.55 10.28 20.28
C GLU A 119 -32.50 9.36 19.61
N VAL A 120 -32.76 8.95 18.37
CA VAL A 120 -31.91 8.02 17.61
C VAL A 120 -31.24 8.74 16.45
N TYR A 121 -30.04 8.30 16.07
CA TYR A 121 -29.46 8.63 14.76
C TYR A 121 -29.72 7.52 13.76
N THR A 122 -30.09 7.93 12.56
CA THR A 122 -30.00 7.10 11.36
C THR A 122 -28.57 7.06 10.86
N MET A 123 -28.25 6.02 10.09
CA MET A 123 -26.94 5.88 9.44
C MET A 123 -26.53 7.12 8.62
N ALA A 124 -27.49 7.74 7.91
CA ALA A 124 -27.24 8.90 7.07
C ALA A 124 -26.89 10.15 7.88
N GLU A 125 -27.56 10.36 9.02
CA GLU A 125 -27.28 11.48 9.93
C GLU A 125 -25.90 11.34 10.56
N ILE A 126 -25.49 10.12 10.95
CA ILE A 126 -24.14 9.90 11.50
C ILE A 126 -23.08 10.21 10.44
N CYS A 127 -23.28 9.74 9.21
CA CYS A 127 -22.34 10.00 8.11
C CYS A 127 -22.21 11.50 7.85
N SER A 128 -23.32 12.23 7.89
CA SER A 128 -23.36 13.68 7.64
C SER A 128 -22.77 14.49 8.81
N LYS A 129 -23.16 14.18 10.05
CA LYS A 129 -22.75 14.93 11.25
C LYS A 129 -21.28 14.73 11.60
N PHE A 130 -20.77 13.50 11.50
CA PHE A 130 -19.39 13.15 11.87
C PHE A 130 -18.43 13.06 10.68
N ASN A 131 -18.90 13.34 9.47
CA ASN A 131 -18.14 13.19 8.22
C ASN A 131 -17.55 11.78 8.06
N TYR A 132 -18.38 10.76 8.31
CA TYR A 132 -18.02 9.35 8.17
C TYR A 132 -18.57 8.78 6.88
N THR A 133 -17.83 7.84 6.28
CA THR A 133 -18.36 7.00 5.21
C THR A 133 -19.11 5.80 5.78
N TYR A 134 -20.09 5.28 5.05
CA TYR A 134 -20.89 4.10 5.45
C TYR A 134 -20.01 2.93 5.93
N GLY A 135 -18.98 2.58 5.16
CA GLY A 135 -18.06 1.49 5.52
C GLY A 135 -17.18 1.79 6.74
N ARG A 136 -16.83 3.06 6.98
CA ARG A 136 -16.05 3.46 8.16
C ARG A 136 -16.88 3.30 9.43
N PHE A 137 -18.14 3.70 9.39
CA PHE A 137 -19.06 3.51 10.51
C PHE A 137 -19.38 2.03 10.77
N TYR A 138 -19.51 1.21 9.73
CA TYR A 138 -19.70 -0.24 9.91
C TYR A 138 -18.58 -0.87 10.75
N ASN A 139 -17.31 -0.55 10.43
CA ASN A 139 -16.17 -1.04 11.22
C ASN A 139 -16.18 -0.50 12.65
N LEU A 140 -16.63 0.75 12.84
CA LEU A 140 -16.79 1.35 14.16
C LEU A 140 -17.81 0.58 15.00
N ARG A 141 -18.99 0.32 14.42
CA ARG A 141 -20.04 -0.48 15.04
C ARG A 141 -19.54 -1.86 15.46
N MET A 142 -18.77 -2.52 14.59
CA MET A 142 -18.21 -3.84 14.91
C MET A 142 -17.18 -3.79 16.05
N ARG A 143 -16.37 -2.73 16.12
CA ARG A 143 -15.34 -2.57 17.15
C ARG A 143 -15.92 -2.31 18.54
N TYR A 144 -16.95 -1.46 18.63
CA TYR A 144 -17.56 -1.05 19.90
C TYR A 144 -18.86 -1.80 20.20
N HIS A 145 -19.19 -2.81 19.40
CA HIS A 145 -20.42 -3.60 19.51
C HIS A 145 -21.68 -2.72 19.68
N ILE A 146 -21.78 -1.66 18.86
CA ILE A 146 -22.87 -0.69 18.98
C ILE A 146 -24.22 -1.39 18.69
N PRO A 147 -25.19 -1.35 19.63
CA PRO A 147 -26.49 -1.97 19.47
C PRO A 147 -27.31 -1.27 18.38
N CYS A 148 -28.25 -2.00 17.78
CA CYS A 148 -29.11 -1.50 16.72
C CYS A 148 -30.56 -1.52 17.20
N THR A 149 -31.30 -0.43 16.99
CA THR A 149 -32.75 -0.37 17.21
C THR A 149 -33.48 -0.54 15.88
N LYS A 150 -34.67 -1.15 15.91
CA LYS A 150 -35.55 -1.24 14.75
C LYS A 150 -36.28 0.11 14.60
N GLY A 151 -35.88 0.94 13.64
CA GLY A 151 -36.67 2.11 13.23
C GLY A 151 -37.79 1.70 12.27
N GLN A 152 -38.66 2.65 11.91
CA GLN A 152 -39.85 2.41 11.06
C GLN A 152 -39.57 1.86 9.63
N ALA A 153 -38.29 1.73 9.22
CA ALA A 153 -37.84 1.02 8.01
C ALA A 153 -36.31 0.88 7.94
N THR A 154 -35.58 1.69 8.70
CA THR A 154 -34.11 1.78 8.66
C THR A 154 -33.46 1.37 9.98
N LYS A 155 -32.18 0.99 9.92
CA LYS A 155 -31.37 0.74 11.11
C LYS A 155 -31.08 2.05 11.83
N CYS A 156 -31.48 2.13 13.09
CA CYS A 156 -31.28 3.28 13.94
C CYS A 156 -30.31 2.93 15.08
N PHE A 157 -29.62 3.95 15.59
CA PHE A 157 -28.61 3.80 16.64
C PHE A 157 -28.87 4.83 17.75
N PRO A 158 -28.74 4.46 19.04
CA PRO A 158 -28.97 5.39 20.14
C PRO A 158 -27.96 6.54 20.14
N LYS A 159 -28.41 7.80 20.18
CA LYS A 159 -27.52 8.97 20.07
C LYS A 159 -26.46 9.01 21.17
N ALA A 160 -26.84 8.73 22.42
CA ALA A 160 -25.93 8.75 23.57
C ALA A 160 -24.73 7.81 23.40
N ILE A 161 -24.97 6.60 22.88
CA ILE A 161 -23.91 5.61 22.63
C ILE A 161 -23.02 6.08 21.47
N ILE A 162 -23.62 6.58 20.38
CA ILE A 162 -22.86 7.08 19.23
C ILE A 162 -21.96 8.24 19.64
N ASP A 163 -22.48 9.23 20.37
CA ASP A 163 -21.71 10.41 20.75
C ASP A 163 -20.53 10.03 21.69
N ARG A 164 -20.76 9.13 22.65
CA ARG A 164 -19.69 8.58 23.50
C ARG A 164 -18.62 7.84 22.70
N VAL A 165 -19.02 6.94 21.80
CA VAL A 165 -18.07 6.17 20.97
C VAL A 165 -17.33 7.07 19.99
N MET A 166 -18.00 8.08 19.44
CA MET A 166 -17.38 9.07 18.56
C MET A 166 -16.35 9.92 19.31
N GLN A 167 -16.63 10.30 20.55
CA GLN A 167 -15.67 11.01 21.40
C GLN A 167 -14.45 10.13 21.71
N GLU A 168 -14.67 8.86 22.09
CA GLU A 168 -13.57 7.93 22.37
C GLU A 168 -12.72 7.65 21.12
N GLU A 169 -13.34 7.49 19.94
CA GLU A 169 -12.59 7.40 18.70
C GLU A 169 -11.93 8.71 18.32
N ALA A 170 -12.54 9.88 18.57
CA ALA A 170 -11.92 11.17 18.30
C ALA A 170 -10.68 11.37 19.18
N GLU A 171 -10.72 10.95 20.44
CA GLU A 171 -9.55 10.94 21.33
C GLU A 171 -8.51 9.91 20.87
N ARG A 172 -8.94 8.71 20.49
CA ARG A 172 -8.05 7.66 19.96
C ARG A 172 -7.37 8.09 18.66
N LEU A 173 -8.10 8.75 17.77
CA LEU A 173 -7.64 9.21 16.47
C LEU A 173 -6.85 10.51 16.59
N GLY A 174 -7.24 11.40 17.51
CA GLY A 174 -6.54 12.63 17.89
C GLY A 174 -5.17 12.33 18.49
N ARG A 175 -5.07 11.32 19.36
CA ARG A 175 -3.79 10.81 19.86
C ARG A 175 -2.95 10.12 18.78
N GLN A 176 -3.56 9.58 17.72
CA GLN A 176 -2.86 8.78 16.70
C GLN A 176 -2.51 9.52 15.39
N GLN A 177 -3.11 10.67 15.07
CA GLN A 177 -2.97 11.22 13.71
C GLN A 177 -2.07 12.46 13.52
N THR A 178 -1.67 13.20 14.54
CA THR A 178 -0.97 14.49 14.30
C THR A 178 0.32 14.70 15.07
N ASP A 179 0.57 13.96 16.16
CA ASP A 179 1.57 14.45 17.12
C ASP A 179 3.02 14.04 16.88
N HIS A 180 3.27 12.93 16.18
CA HIS A 180 4.63 12.36 16.17
C HIS A 180 5.39 12.56 14.86
N TRP A 181 4.74 13.05 13.80
CA TRP A 181 5.37 13.20 12.48
C TRP A 181 5.05 14.56 11.86
N TYR A 182 6.07 15.25 11.35
CA TYR A 182 5.92 16.38 10.45
C TYR A 182 5.68 15.92 9.01
N THR A 183 4.79 16.59 8.29
CA THR A 183 4.79 16.54 6.84
C THR A 183 5.94 17.38 6.28
N CYS A 184 6.30 17.13 5.03
CA CYS A 184 7.26 17.99 4.35
C CYS A 184 6.78 19.45 4.31
N PHE A 185 5.47 19.69 4.18
CA PHE A 185 4.90 21.04 4.11
C PHE A 185 5.01 21.75 5.46
N ASP A 186 4.69 21.07 6.57
CA ASP A 186 4.81 21.62 7.93
C ASP A 186 6.25 22.12 8.20
N ILE A 187 7.25 21.36 7.76
CA ILE A 187 8.67 21.74 7.91
C ILE A 187 9.00 22.97 7.04
N MET A 188 8.43 23.04 5.83
CA MET A 188 8.64 24.18 4.94
C MET A 188 8.02 25.46 5.53
N GLU A 189 6.81 25.36 6.09
CA GLU A 189 6.08 26.47 6.71
C GLU A 189 6.76 26.94 8.01
N GLN A 190 7.12 26.02 8.90
CA GLN A 190 7.70 26.36 10.21
C GLN A 190 9.14 26.87 10.13
N PHE A 191 9.94 26.34 9.21
CA PHE A 191 11.38 26.61 9.16
C PHE A 191 11.84 27.35 7.90
N GLY A 192 10.92 27.71 6.99
CA GLY A 192 11.24 28.40 5.73
C GLY A 192 12.17 27.61 4.81
N LEU A 193 12.25 26.29 4.98
CA LEU A 193 13.15 25.43 4.22
C LEU A 193 12.51 25.03 2.88
N GLY A 194 13.30 24.92 1.82
CA GLY A 194 12.86 24.31 0.56
C GLY A 194 12.73 22.78 0.67
N LYS A 195 11.82 22.19 -0.11
CA LYS A 195 11.58 20.72 -0.16
C LYS A 195 12.86 19.89 -0.31
N THR A 196 13.81 20.37 -1.12
CA THR A 196 15.11 19.71 -1.33
C THR A 196 16.02 19.83 -0.09
N GLN A 197 15.99 20.97 0.59
CA GLN A 197 16.74 21.17 1.84
C GLN A 197 16.19 20.26 2.95
N VAL A 198 14.87 20.11 3.05
CA VAL A 198 14.23 19.20 4.01
C VAL A 198 14.70 17.76 3.82
N ARG A 199 14.72 17.29 2.56
CA ARG A 199 15.21 15.94 2.23
C ARG A 199 16.71 15.76 2.51
N ARG A 200 17.54 16.72 2.12
CA ARG A 200 18.98 16.68 2.39
C ARG A 200 19.27 16.66 3.88
N PHE A 201 18.60 17.52 4.66
CA PHE A 201 18.75 17.59 6.11
C PHE A 201 18.39 16.27 6.79
N ALA A 202 17.25 15.66 6.42
CA ALA A 202 16.86 14.36 6.95
C ALA A 202 17.89 13.24 6.66
N LEU A 203 18.52 13.26 5.48
CA LEU A 203 19.57 12.30 5.12
C LEU A 203 20.85 12.52 5.93
N THR A 204 21.29 13.77 6.08
CA THR A 204 22.52 14.13 6.82
C THR A 204 22.44 13.75 8.29
N TYR A 205 21.32 14.06 8.95
CA TYR A 205 21.13 13.79 10.37
C TYR A 205 20.42 12.46 10.67
N LYS A 206 20.17 11.65 9.63
CA LYS A 206 19.53 10.33 9.71
C LYS A 206 18.18 10.35 10.44
N VAL A 207 17.36 11.36 10.15
CA VAL A 207 15.99 11.47 10.67
C VAL A 207 15.16 10.30 10.14
N ARG A 208 14.40 9.62 11.00
CA ARG A 208 13.49 8.55 10.56
C ARG A 208 12.39 9.11 9.67
N ILE A 209 12.18 8.45 8.53
CA ILE A 209 11.18 8.82 7.53
C ILE A 209 10.19 7.68 7.37
N LYS A 210 8.89 7.99 7.44
CA LYS A 210 7.79 7.09 7.12
C LYS A 210 7.14 7.51 5.81
N LYS A 211 6.98 6.59 4.88
CA LYS A 211 6.30 6.86 3.60
C LYS A 211 4.80 6.60 3.74
N ARG A 212 3.97 7.62 3.47
CA ARG A 212 2.50 7.50 3.39
C ARG A 212 2.07 7.87 1.98
N GLY A 213 1.91 6.86 1.12
CA GLY A 213 1.61 7.07 -0.30
C GLY A 213 2.75 7.78 -1.03
N HIS A 214 2.47 8.96 -1.59
CA HIS A 214 3.44 9.81 -2.28
C HIS A 214 4.15 10.82 -1.37
N THR A 215 3.71 10.96 -0.12
CA THR A 215 4.24 11.93 0.83
C THR A 215 5.16 11.26 1.86
N ASN A 216 6.26 11.94 2.17
CA ASN A 216 7.16 11.55 3.25
C ASN A 216 6.76 12.26 4.54
N LEU A 217 6.69 11.50 5.62
CA LEU A 217 6.49 11.98 6.98
C LEU A 217 7.81 11.85 7.74
N TYR A 218 8.19 12.89 8.47
CA TYR A 218 9.46 12.99 9.21
C TYR A 218 9.16 12.94 10.69
N LEU A 219 9.87 12.13 11.48
CA LEU A 219 9.58 12.03 12.91
C LEU A 219 9.96 13.34 13.61
N LYS A 220 9.02 13.96 14.35
CA LYS A 220 9.24 15.28 14.97
C LYS A 220 10.42 15.28 15.94
N ALA A 221 10.44 14.31 16.86
CA ALA A 221 11.51 14.17 17.85
C ALA A 221 12.93 14.06 17.24
N ASP A 222 13.08 13.26 16.17
CA ASP A 222 14.37 13.11 15.49
C ASP A 222 14.74 14.37 14.72
N TRP A 223 13.75 15.05 14.14
CA TRP A 223 13.95 16.29 13.39
C TRP A 223 14.41 17.43 14.28
N ASP A 224 13.76 17.62 15.43
CA ASP A 224 14.08 18.68 16.39
C ASP A 224 15.44 18.42 17.05
N ALA A 225 15.73 17.17 17.44
CA ALA A 225 17.05 16.78 17.92
C ALA A 225 18.15 16.98 16.86
N ALA A 226 17.85 16.75 15.58
CA ALA A 226 18.77 17.03 14.49
C ALA A 226 19.04 18.53 14.32
N ARG A 227 18.02 19.38 14.48
CA ARG A 227 18.14 20.85 14.44
C ARG A 227 18.98 21.37 15.59
N GLU A 228 18.80 20.86 16.81
CA GLU A 228 19.67 21.23 17.93
C GLU A 228 21.13 20.83 17.70
N LYS A 229 21.39 19.63 17.18
CA LYS A 229 22.74 19.19 16.82
C LYS A 229 23.35 20.07 15.74
N ALA A 230 22.57 20.45 14.74
CA ALA A 230 22.99 21.36 13.69
C ALA A 230 23.33 22.74 14.26
N ALA A 231 22.49 23.31 15.12
CA ALA A 231 22.73 24.59 15.77
C ALA A 231 24.03 24.59 16.60
N LYS A 232 24.27 23.54 17.38
CA LYS A 232 25.51 23.36 18.17
C LYS A 232 26.75 23.27 17.28
N THR A 233 26.66 22.57 16.16
CA THR A 233 27.77 22.43 15.20
C THR A 233 28.04 23.76 14.49
N SER A 234 27.00 24.46 14.03
CA SER A 234 27.13 25.76 13.37
C SER A 234 27.67 26.84 14.31
N ALA A 235 27.25 26.87 15.58
CA ALA A 235 27.79 27.78 16.58
C ALA A 235 29.28 27.53 16.86
N SER A 236 29.68 26.25 16.99
CA SER A 236 31.09 25.86 17.17
C SER A 236 31.97 26.22 15.96
N VAL A 237 31.46 26.03 14.73
CA VAL A 237 32.18 26.40 13.50
C VAL A 237 32.31 27.91 13.34
N LYS A 238 31.29 28.68 13.75
CA LYS A 238 31.32 30.15 13.72
C LYS A 238 32.32 30.72 14.73
N ALA A 239 32.38 30.17 15.95
CA ALA A 239 33.37 30.53 16.95
C ALA A 239 34.81 30.23 16.48
N LYS A 240 35.06 29.04 15.92
CA LYS A 240 36.39 28.66 15.38
C LYS A 240 36.86 29.53 14.22
N ARG A 241 35.94 30.09 13.43
CA ARG A 241 36.27 31.04 12.35
C ARG A 241 36.58 32.44 12.87
N ALA A 242 35.99 32.86 13.99
CA ALA A 242 36.22 34.17 14.58
C ALA A 242 37.57 34.28 15.32
N THR A 243 38.11 33.17 15.85
CA THR A 243 39.40 33.13 16.55
C THR A 243 40.61 33.03 15.60
N LYS A 244 40.40 32.94 14.28
CA LYS A 244 41.47 32.79 13.29
C LYS A 244 41.76 34.09 12.52
N VAL A 245 41.48 35.23 13.14
CA VAL A 245 41.85 36.59 12.71
C VAL A 245 42.72 37.16 13.81
#